data_AF-A0A9E1DV33-F1
#
_entry.id   AF-A0A9E1DV33-F1
#
_cell.length_a   1.000
_cell.length_b   1.000
_cell.length_c   1.000
_cell.angle_alpha   90.00
_cell.angle_beta   90.00
_cell.angle_gamma   90.00
#
_symmetry.space_group_name_H-M   'P 1'
#
loop_
_entity.id
_entity.type
_entity.pdbx_description
1 polymer ?
#
loop_
_entity_poly.entity_id
_entity_poly.type
_entity_poly.pdbx_seq_one_letter_code
_entity_poly.pdbx_strand_id
1 'polypeptide(L)'
;MAKRPITPAYIIFYILFLPDSWRIAAGLAAGVFLTPYVTRPEMGTGGQAMMFVMLVAMGYAAFGIPARLITGKLKKWFLGDRYG
;
A
#
# COMPACT_ATOMS: atom_id res chain seq x y z
N MET A 1 16.05 -9.53 -27.44
CA MET A 1 14.86 -8.95 -26.77
C MET A 1 15.05 -7.45 -26.70
N ALA A 2 14.29 -6.66 -27.47
CA ALA A 2 14.34 -5.21 -27.35
C ALA A 2 13.83 -4.80 -25.96
N LYS A 3 14.67 -4.15 -25.14
CA LYS A 3 14.25 -3.62 -23.84
C LYS A 3 13.17 -2.58 -24.10
N ARG A 4 11.97 -2.80 -23.57
CA ARG A 4 10.88 -1.82 -23.69
C ARG A 4 11.36 -0.48 -23.10
N PRO A 5 11.06 0.66 -23.74
CA PRO A 5 11.46 1.96 -23.22
C PRO A 5 10.85 2.15 -21.83
N ILE A 6 11.70 2.44 -20.84
CA ILE A 6 11.26 2.74 -19.47
C ILE A 6 10.64 4.14 -19.50
N THR A 7 9.33 4.20 -19.66
CA THR A 7 8.56 5.45 -19.57
C THR A 7 8.03 5.65 -18.14
N PRO A 8 7.75 6.88 -17.70
CA PRO A 8 7.15 7.12 -16.39
C PRO A 8 5.83 6.36 -16.19
N ALA A 9 5.03 6.26 -17.24
CA ALA A 9 3.80 5.46 -17.24
C ALA A 9 4.07 3.96 -17.00
N TYR A 10 5.16 3.42 -17.57
CA TYR A 10 5.56 2.03 -17.34
C TYR A 10 5.95 1.77 -15.87
N ILE A 11 6.61 2.73 -15.21
CA ILE A 11 6.97 2.65 -13.80
C ILE A 11 5.71 2.67 -12.91
N ILE A 12 4.81 3.62 -13.15
CA ILE A 12 3.54 3.75 -12.41
C ILE A 12 2.69 2.48 -12.57
N PHE A 13 2.58 1.98 -13.80
CA PHE A 13 1.89 0.73 -14.08
C PHE A 13 2.47 -0.40 -13.24
N TYR A 14 3.80 -0.59 -13.26
CA TYR A 14 4.44 -1.66 -12.50
C TYR A 14 4.21 -1.54 -10.98
N ILE A 15 4.30 -0.33 -10.42
CA ILE A 15 4.00 -0.04 -9.00
C ILE A 15 2.56 -0.42 -8.65
N LEU A 16 1.57 -0.14 -9.51
CA LEU A 16 0.17 -0.53 -9.27
C LEU A 16 -0.05 -2.06 -9.26
N PHE A 17 0.78 -2.84 -9.94
CA PHE A 17 0.69 -4.31 -9.91
C PHE A 17 1.48 -4.96 -8.76
N LEU A 18 2.27 -4.20 -8.02
CA LEU A 18 3.02 -4.68 -6.85
C LEU A 18 2.10 -4.76 -5.63
N PRO A 19 1.91 -5.94 -5.01
CA PRO A 19 1.08 -6.06 -3.81
C PRO A 19 1.60 -5.19 -2.68
N ASP A 20 2.93 -5.00 -2.63
CA ASP A 20 3.58 -4.22 -1.59
C ASP A 20 3.19 -2.74 -1.61
N SER A 21 3.00 -2.16 -2.80
CA SER A 21 2.55 -0.78 -2.96
C SER A 21 1.18 -0.54 -2.35
N TRP A 22 0.26 -1.51 -2.49
CA TRP A 22 -1.07 -1.45 -1.86
C TRP A 22 -1.00 -1.59 -0.35
N ARG A 23 -0.08 -2.39 0.18
CA ARG A 23 0.12 -2.52 1.63
C ARG A 23 0.69 -1.24 2.23
N ILE A 24 1.65 -0.61 1.56
CA ILE A 24 2.24 0.67 1.98
C ILE A 24 1.17 1.76 1.95
N ALA A 25 0.40 1.86 0.86
CA ALA A 25 -0.69 2.82 0.75
C ALA A 25 -1.73 2.64 1.86
N ALA A 26 -2.13 1.40 2.15
CA ALA A 26 -3.08 1.10 3.22
C ALA A 26 -2.51 1.39 4.62
N GLY A 27 -1.23 1.07 4.86
CA GLY A 27 -0.53 1.42 6.10
C GLY A 27 -0.52 2.93 6.31
N LEU A 28 -0.10 3.71 5.31
CA LEU A 28 -0.09 5.16 5.38
C LEU A 28 -1.51 5.74 5.58
N ALA A 29 -2.50 5.21 4.87
CA ALA A 29 -3.88 5.60 5.07
C ALA A 29 -4.33 5.33 6.52
N ALA A 30 -4.04 4.14 7.05
CA ALA A 30 -4.36 3.80 8.43
C ALA A 30 -3.68 4.73 9.44
N GLY A 31 -2.39 5.05 9.26
CA GLY A 31 -1.70 6.03 10.10
C GLY A 31 -2.37 7.41 10.03
N VAL A 32 -2.53 7.97 8.84
CA VAL A 32 -3.07 9.32 8.65
C VAL A 32 -4.51 9.44 9.19
N PHE A 33 -5.35 8.44 8.91
CA PHE A 33 -6.75 8.49 9.34
C PHE A 33 -6.94 8.07 10.79
N LEU A 34 -6.22 7.08 11.31
CA LEU A 34 -6.48 6.55 12.66
C LEU A 34 -5.71 7.31 13.75
N THR A 35 -4.47 7.75 13.50
CA THR A 35 -3.66 8.45 14.50
C THR A 35 -4.42 9.55 15.25
N PRO A 36 -5.11 10.51 14.59
CA PRO A 36 -5.81 11.57 15.31
C PRO A 36 -6.94 11.07 16.23
N TYR A 37 -7.51 9.88 15.99
CA TYR A 37 -8.56 9.31 16.83
C TYR A 37 -8.03 8.51 18.03
N VAL A 38 -6.78 8.04 17.98
CA VAL A 38 -6.17 7.26 19.07
C VAL A 38 -5.13 8.04 19.88
N THR A 39 -4.56 9.12 19.34
CA THR A 39 -3.63 9.96 20.10
C THR A 39 -4.37 10.93 21.02
N ARG A 40 -3.89 11.08 22.25
CA ARG A 40 -4.40 12.08 23.20
C ARG A 40 -3.53 13.34 23.20
N PRO A 41 -4.07 14.53 23.53
CA PRO A 41 -3.30 15.76 23.62
C PRO A 41 -2.14 15.68 24.64
N GLU A 42 -2.29 14.84 25.66
CA GLU A 42 -1.31 14.58 26.71
C GLU A 42 -0.09 13.80 26.20
N MET A 43 -0.22 13.08 25.08
CA MET A 43 0.87 12.39 24.43
C MET A 43 1.73 13.44 23.74
N GLY A 44 2.89 13.77 24.31
CA GLY A 44 3.87 14.64 23.65
C GLY A 44 4.23 14.15 22.24
N THR A 45 4.85 15.02 21.44
CA THR A 45 5.10 14.80 20.00
C THR A 45 5.74 13.44 19.68
N GLY A 46 6.66 12.95 20.53
CA GLY A 46 7.28 11.64 20.35
C GLY A 46 6.31 10.46 20.49
N GLY A 47 5.35 10.54 21.42
CA GLY A 47 4.33 9.50 21.61
C GLY A 47 3.36 9.44 20.44
N GLN A 48 2.98 10.60 19.90
CA GLN A 48 2.12 10.68 18.71
C GLN A 48 2.82 10.11 17.46
N ALA A 49 4.11 10.42 17.28
CA ALA A 49 4.90 9.86 16.19
C ALA A 49 5.03 8.33 16.29
N MET A 50 5.27 7.80 17.49
CA MET A 50 5.31 6.35 17.71
C MET A 50 3.97 5.69 17.38
N MET A 51 2.85 6.26 17.85
CA MET A 51 1.50 5.76 17.54
C MET A 51 1.23 5.76 16.04
N PHE A 52 1.66 6.79 15.32
CA PHE A 52 1.59 6.82 13.86
C PHE A 52 2.34 5.66 13.22
N VAL A 53 3.61 5.45 13.59
CA VAL A 53 4.43 4.35 13.05
C VAL A 53 3.79 2.98 13.34
N MET A 54 3.26 2.78 14.55
CA MET A 54 2.57 1.54 14.91
C MET A 54 1.33 1.31 14.04
N LEU A 55 0.48 2.32 13.86
CA LEU A 55 -0.72 2.20 13.04
C LEU A 55 -0.39 1.97 11.56
N VAL A 56 0.67 2.61 11.04
CA VAL A 56 1.16 2.36 9.68
C VAL A 56 1.60 0.91 9.52
N ALA A 57 2.39 0.40 10.48
CA ALA A 57 2.86 -0.98 10.45
C ALA A 57 1.69 -1.99 10.55
N MET A 58 0.71 -1.72 11.42
CA MET A 58 -0.49 -2.54 11.55
C MET A 58 -1.33 -2.54 10.27
N GLY A 59 -1.56 -1.36 9.68
CA GLY A 59 -2.28 -1.25 8.40
C GLY A 59 -1.57 -2.01 7.29
N TYR A 60 -0.26 -1.89 7.18
CA TYR A 60 0.56 -2.64 6.21
C TYR A 60 0.45 -4.17 6.40
N ALA A 61 0.50 -4.63 7.66
CA ALA A 61 0.38 -6.05 7.99
C ALA A 61 -1.02 -6.60 7.68
N ALA A 62 -2.07 -5.90 8.13
CA ALA A 62 -3.47 -6.28 7.93
C ALA A 62 -3.87 -6.30 6.44
N PHE A 63 -3.31 -5.41 5.63
CA PHE A 63 -3.64 -5.33 4.20
C PHE A 63 -2.92 -6.36 3.32
N GLY A 64 -2.21 -7.34 3.90
CA GLY A 64 -1.49 -8.37 3.15
C GLY A 64 -2.38 -9.24 2.24
N ILE A 65 -3.53 -9.69 2.74
CA ILE A 65 -4.48 -10.51 1.97
C ILE A 65 -5.25 -9.65 0.94
N PRO A 66 -5.84 -8.49 1.31
CA PRO A 66 -6.50 -7.60 0.36
C PRO A 66 -5.61 -7.15 -0.80
N ALA A 67 -4.35 -6.80 -0.52
CA ALA A 67 -3.41 -6.34 -1.54
C ALA A 67 -3.14 -7.41 -2.62
N ARG A 68 -3.05 -8.67 -2.23
CA ARG A 68 -2.89 -9.79 -3.17
C ARG A 68 -4.13 -9.99 -4.04
N LEU A 69 -5.32 -9.80 -3.49
CA LEU A 69 -6.57 -9.87 -4.25
C LEU A 69 -6.70 -8.72 -5.25
N ILE A 70 -6.38 -7.49 -4.84
CA ILE A 70 -6.42 -6.31 -5.71
C ILE A 70 -5.47 -6.49 -6.90
N THR A 71 -4.23 -6.86 -6.62
CA THR A 71 -3.23 -7.08 -7.68
C THR A 71 -3.58 -8.28 -8.57
N GLY A 72 -4.14 -9.36 -8.02
CA GLY A 72 -4.64 -10.49 -8.80
C GLY A 72 -5.78 -10.11 -9.75
N LYS A 73 -6.76 -9.34 -9.26
CA LYS A 73 -7.88 -8.83 -10.09
C LYS A 73 -7.38 -7.86 -11.17
N LEU A 74 -6.49 -6.94 -10.82
CA LEU A 74 -5.87 -6.02 -11.77
C LEU A 74 -5.12 -6.77 -12.87
N LYS A 75 -4.30 -7.78 -12.51
CA LYS A 75 -3.60 -8.63 -13.48
C LYS A 75 -4.58 -9.37 -14.38
N LYS A 76 -5.63 -9.97 -13.81
CA LYS A 76 -6.65 -10.68 -14.59
C LYS A 76 -7.37 -9.77 -15.59
N TRP A 77 -7.67 -8.54 -15.19
CA TRP A 77 -8.38 -7.57 -16.02
C TRP A 77 -7.49 -6.99 -17.15
N PHE A 78 -6.22 -6.69 -16.87
CA PHE A 78 -5.30 -6.12 -17.85
C PHE A 78 -4.59 -7.14 -18.75
N LEU A 79 -4.28 -8.34 -18.25
CA LEU A 79 -3.52 -9.35 -19.01
C LEU A 79 -4.40 -10.41 -19.67
N GLY A 80 -5.70 -10.46 -19.33
CA GLY A 80 -6.72 -11.29 -19.97
C GLY A 80 -6.36 -12.79 -20.02
N ASP A 81 -6.84 -13.57 -19.05
CA ASP A 81 -6.95 -15.05 -18.97
C ASP A 81 -5.86 -15.96 -19.61
N ARG A 82 -4.69 -15.45 -20.00
CA ARG A 82 -3.62 -16.27 -20.61
C ARG A 82 -2.81 -17.10 -19.62
N TYR A 83 -3.17 -17.09 -18.34
CA TYR A 83 -2.52 -17.85 -17.28
C TYR A 83 -3.54 -18.30 -16.22
N GLY A 84 -4.65 -18.90 -16.68
CA GLY A 84 -5.49 -19.77 -15.87
C GLY A 84 -4.94 -21.19 -15.84
#